data_AF-A0A9D6RC11-F1
#
_entry.id   AF-A0A9D6RC11-F1
#
_cell.length_a   1.000
_cell.length_b   1.000
_cell.length_c   1.000
_cell.angle_alpha   90.00
_cell.angle_beta   90.00
_cell.angle_gamma   90.00
#
_symmetry.space_group_name_H-M   'P 1'
#
loop_
_entity.id
_entity.type
_entity.pdbx_description
1 polymer ?
#
loop_
_entity_poly.entity_id
_entity_poly.type
_entity_poly.pdbx_seq_one_letter_code
_entity_poly.pdbx_strand_id
1 'polypeptide(L)'
;MAETLHRLGLSAETPLKVAFSGGLDSCVLLHALSALRGELSLRLSAVHVDHGLQPDSAAWSRHAEKFCADLDIPCIVERVHVATLHDQGLEAAARAARY
;
A
#
# COMPACT_ATOMS: atom_id res chain seq x y z
N MET A 1 7.05 16.10 10.20
CA MET A 1 6.57 15.12 9.19
C MET A 1 6.41 15.76 7.82
N ALA A 2 5.70 16.90 7.69
CA ALA A 2 5.59 17.66 6.43
C ALA A 2 6.97 18.04 5.80
N GLU A 3 7.93 18.47 6.61
CA GLU A 3 9.28 18.83 6.14
C GLU A 3 10.06 17.65 5.53
N THR A 4 9.91 16.45 6.10
CA THR A 4 10.50 15.21 5.57
C THR A 4 9.86 14.83 4.22
N LEU A 5 8.54 14.99 4.10
CA LEU A 5 7.81 14.67 2.86
C LEU A 5 8.17 15.65 1.74
N HIS A 6 8.33 16.94 2.05
CA HIS A 6 8.80 17.94 1.10
C HIS A 6 10.22 17.64 0.60
N ARG A 7 11.12 17.21 1.49
CA ARG A 7 12.48 16.75 1.14
C ARG A 7 12.50 15.50 0.25
N LEU A 8 11.46 14.67 0.32
CA LEU A 8 11.28 13.51 -0.57
C LEU A 8 10.65 13.88 -1.92
N GLY A 9 10.40 15.17 -2.17
CA GLY A 9 9.80 15.65 -3.42
C GLY A 9 8.31 15.29 -3.55
N LEU A 10 7.63 14.97 -2.46
CA LEU A 10 6.21 14.66 -2.47
C LEU A 10 5.40 15.96 -2.56
N SER A 11 4.81 16.19 -3.74
CA SER A 11 4.00 17.36 -4.05
C SER A 11 2.81 16.95 -4.93
N ALA A 12 1.93 17.91 -5.22
CA ALA A 12 0.78 17.72 -6.11
C ALA A 12 1.15 17.17 -7.49
N GLU A 13 2.37 17.42 -7.97
CA GLU A 13 2.78 17.12 -9.34
C GLU A 13 2.92 15.62 -9.60
N THR A 14 3.19 14.82 -8.57
CA THR A 14 3.37 13.37 -8.71
C THR A 14 2.33 12.61 -7.88
N PRO A 15 1.46 11.79 -8.50
CA PRO A 15 0.58 10.90 -7.76
C PRO A 15 1.37 9.95 -6.85
N LEU A 16 0.96 9.84 -5.59
CA LEU A 16 1.59 8.97 -4.60
C LEU A 16 0.79 7.68 -4.45
N LYS A 17 1.43 6.55 -4.74
CA LYS A 17 0.89 5.21 -4.48
C LYS A 17 1.62 4.61 -3.28
N VAL A 18 0.88 4.26 -2.23
CA VAL A 18 1.43 3.63 -1.03
C VAL A 18 1.27 2.11 -1.14
N ALA A 19 2.37 1.38 -1.00
CA ALA A 19 2.31 -0.06 -0.80
C ALA A 19 1.72 -0.34 0.59
N PHE A 20 0.52 -0.91 0.62
CA PHE A 20 -0.29 -1.06 1.82
C PHE A 20 -0.49 -2.54 2.15
N SER A 21 0.17 -3.01 3.19
CA SER A 21 0.07 -4.41 3.62
C SER A 21 -1.14 -4.70 4.51
N GLY A 22 -1.77 -3.66 5.08
CA GLY A 22 -2.80 -3.81 6.11
C GLY A 22 -2.23 -4.03 7.53
N GLY A 23 -0.90 -4.03 7.68
CA GLY A 23 -0.22 -4.08 8.98
C GLY A 23 -0.08 -2.69 9.61
N LEU A 24 0.19 -2.67 10.92
CA LEU A 24 0.24 -1.45 11.75
C LEU A 24 1.05 -0.31 11.12
N ASP A 25 2.28 -0.56 10.69
CA ASP A 25 3.16 0.46 10.13
C ASP A 25 2.55 1.10 8.88
N SER A 26 2.00 0.28 7.99
CA SER A 26 1.36 0.74 6.76
C SER A 26 0.05 1.48 7.03
N CYS A 27 -0.69 1.10 8.07
CA CYS A 27 -1.89 1.80 8.51
C CYS A 27 -1.55 3.19 9.07
N VAL A 28 -0.53 3.28 9.93
CA VAL A 28 -0.06 4.56 10.50
C VAL A 28 0.46 5.47 9.39
N LEU A 29 1.26 4.94 8.47
CA LEU A 29 1.75 5.69 7.31
C LEU A 29 0.59 6.23 6.46
N LEU A 30 -0.37 5.39 6.10
CA LEU A 30 -1.48 5.79 5.24
C LEU A 30 -2.39 6.82 5.93
N HIS A 31 -2.66 6.64 7.22
CA HIS A 31 -3.40 7.61 8.03
C HIS A 31 -2.68 8.96 8.12
N ALA A 32 -1.37 8.95 8.37
CA ALA A 32 -0.54 10.15 8.41
C ALA A 32 -0.54 10.91 7.07
N LEU A 33 -0.39 10.19 5.95
CA LEU A 33 -0.46 10.79 4.61
C LEU A 33 -1.85 11.32 4.28
N SER A 34 -2.91 10.65 4.73
CA SER A 34 -4.28 11.11 4.58
C SER A 34 -4.50 12.46 5.27
N ALA A 35 -4.04 12.59 6.52
CA ALA A 35 -4.16 13.83 7.28
C ALA A 35 -3.41 15.01 6.61
N LEU A 36 -2.26 14.74 5.98
CA LEU A 36 -1.43 15.75 5.32
C LEU A 36 -1.80 15.99 3.85
N ARG A 37 -2.75 15.24 3.28
CA ARG A 37 -3.05 15.27 1.84
C ARG A 37 -3.52 16.64 1.36
N GLY A 38 -4.26 17.36 2.19
CA GLY A 38 -4.72 18.71 1.86
C GLY A 38 -3.58 19.74 1.85
N GLU A 39 -2.79 19.78 2.93
CA GLU A 39 -1.67 20.70 3.08
C GLU A 39 -0.60 20.52 1.99
N LEU A 40 -0.33 19.28 1.61
CA LEU A 40 0.68 18.92 0.61
C LEU A 40 0.08 18.74 -0.80
N SER A 41 -1.24 18.93 -0.95
CA SER A 41 -1.98 18.73 -2.19
C SER A 41 -1.72 17.37 -2.84
N LEU A 42 -1.61 16.32 -2.02
CA LEU A 42 -1.24 14.97 -2.48
C LEU A 42 -2.41 14.29 -3.21
N ARG A 43 -2.08 13.69 -4.36
CA ARG A 43 -2.95 12.73 -5.04
C ARG A 43 -2.61 11.32 -4.55
N LEU A 44 -3.26 10.90 -3.46
CA LEU A 44 -2.95 9.68 -2.72
C LEU A 44 -3.80 8.49 -3.17
N SER A 45 -3.18 7.32 -3.31
CA SER A 45 -3.84 6.03 -3.48
C SER A 45 -3.03 4.92 -2.79
N ALA A 46 -3.67 3.77 -2.54
CA ALA A 46 -3.05 2.60 -1.93
C ALA A 46 -3.06 1.41 -2.89
N VAL A 47 -2.06 0.53 -2.77
CA VAL A 47 -2.00 -0.76 -3.46
C VAL A 47 -1.75 -1.84 -2.42
N HIS A 48 -2.68 -2.79 -2.32
CA HIS A 48 -2.55 -3.99 -1.51
C HIS A 48 -2.29 -5.19 -2.42
N VAL A 49 -1.32 -6.04 -2.05
CA VAL A 49 -0.99 -7.25 -2.81
C VAL A 49 -1.42 -8.47 -2.00
N ASP A 50 -2.43 -9.18 -2.51
CA ASP A 50 -2.85 -10.47 -1.99
C ASP A 50 -1.99 -11.57 -2.61
N HIS A 51 -1.05 -12.10 -1.81
CA HIS A 51 -0.17 -13.18 -2.23
C HIS A 51 -0.83 -14.57 -2.22
N GLY A 52 -2.04 -14.71 -1.67
CA GLY A 52 -2.74 -16.00 -1.56
C GLY A 52 -2.02 -17.04 -0.70
N LEU A 53 -1.04 -16.63 0.12
CA LEU A 53 -0.18 -17.52 0.91
C LEU A 53 -0.88 -18.09 2.15
N GLN A 54 -1.91 -17.41 2.64
CA GLN A 54 -2.66 -17.79 3.83
C GLN A 54 -4.14 -17.99 3.48
N PRO A 55 -4.86 -18.93 4.12
CA PRO A 55 -6.28 -19.16 3.86
C PRO A 55 -7.13 -17.89 4.02
N ASP A 56 -6.74 -17.02 4.95
CA ASP A 56 -7.47 -15.79 5.27
C ASP A 56 -7.07 -14.59 4.41
N SER A 57 -6.24 -14.76 3.37
CA SER A 57 -5.70 -13.64 2.58
C SER A 57 -6.78 -12.74 1.98
N ALA A 58 -7.90 -13.33 1.54
CA ALA A 58 -9.05 -12.58 1.06
C ALA A 58 -9.72 -11.73 2.15
N ALA A 59 -9.70 -12.17 3.41
CA ALA A 59 -10.19 -11.38 4.54
C ALA A 59 -9.27 -10.18 4.81
N TRP A 60 -7.96 -10.38 4.71
CA TRP A 60 -6.97 -9.29 4.79
C TRP A 60 -7.15 -8.25 3.69
N SER A 61 -7.42 -8.68 2.45
CA SER A 61 -7.71 -7.75 1.35
C SER A 61 -8.96 -6.91 1.62
N ARG A 62 -10.06 -7.54 2.09
CA ARG A 62 -11.28 -6.81 2.48
C ARG A 62 -11.03 -5.83 3.61
N HIS A 63 -10.21 -6.20 4.60
CA HIS A 63 -9.82 -5.31 5.67
C HIS A 63 -9.04 -4.10 5.12
N ALA A 64 -8.10 -4.35 4.21
CA ALA A 64 -7.30 -3.30 3.60
C ALA A 64 -8.16 -2.32 2.77
N GLU A 65 -9.06 -2.84 1.95
CA GLU A 65 -10.03 -2.03 1.20
C GLU A 65 -10.90 -1.18 2.13
N LYS A 66 -11.42 -1.79 3.20
CA LYS A 66 -12.24 -1.08 4.19
C LYS A 66 -11.45 0.05 4.87
N PHE A 67 -10.22 -0.21 5.30
CA PHE A 67 -9.38 0.80 5.94
C PHE A 67 -9.13 1.99 5.00
N CYS A 68 -8.87 1.73 3.72
CA CYS A 68 -8.68 2.79 2.73
C CYS A 68 -9.98 3.57 2.47
N ALA A 69 -11.12 2.88 2.38
CA ALA A 69 -12.42 3.49 2.19
C ALA A 69 -12.80 4.41 3.36
N ASP A 70 -12.53 3.99 4.60
CA ASP A 70 -12.78 4.81 5.80
C ASP A 70 -11.94 6.12 5.82
N LEU A 71 -10.88 6.20 5.00
CA LEU A 71 -10.04 7.39 4.82
C LEU A 71 -10.30 8.14 3.50
N ASP A 72 -11.30 7.73 2.71
CA ASP A 72 -11.54 8.21 1.34
C ASP A 72 -10.30 8.10 0.44
N ILE A 73 -9.60 6.97 0.50
CA ILE A 73 -8.42 6.70 -0.32
C ILE A 73 -8.73 5.57 -1.32
N PRO A 74 -8.55 5.79 -2.64
CA PRO A 74 -8.65 4.72 -3.62
C PRO A 74 -7.65 3.60 -3.31
N CYS A 75 -8.14 2.35 -3.26
CA CYS A 75 -7.31 1.17 -3.02
C CYS A 75 -7.41 0.23 -4.21
N ILE A 76 -6.26 -0.22 -4.71
CA ILE A 76 -6.16 -1.29 -5.70
C ILE A 76 -5.73 -2.55 -4.96
N VAL A 77 -6.49 -3.63 -5.09
CA VAL A 77 -6.09 -4.96 -4.61
C VAL A 77 -5.62 -5.78 -5.80
N GLU A 78 -4.32 -6.08 -5.82
CA GLU A 78 -3.72 -6.96 -6.82
C GLU A 78 -3.53 -8.35 -6.23
N ARG A 79 -4.12 -9.37 -6.86
CA ARG A 79 -3.93 -10.76 -6.44
C ARG A 79 -2.82 -11.39 -7.27
N VAL A 80 -1.78 -11.88 -6.60
CA VAL A 80 -0.64 -12.55 -7.24
C VAL A 80 -0.54 -14.00 -6.78
N HIS A 81 -0.30 -14.90 -7.72
CA HIS A 81 -0.09 -16.32 -7.42
C HIS A 81 1.41 -16.58 -7.22
N VAL A 82 1.84 -16.82 -5.98
CA VAL A 82 3.27 -16.99 -5.63
C VAL A 82 3.81 -18.40 -5.97
N ALA A 83 2.97 -19.34 -6.41
CA ALA A 83 3.38 -20.69 -6.80
C ALA A 83 4.43 -20.70 -7.95
N THR A 84 4.46 -19.68 -8.80
CA THR A 84 5.43 -19.50 -9.89
C THR A 84 6.78 -18.90 -9.44
N LEU A 85 6.95 -18.57 -8.16
CA LEU A 85 8.15 -17.90 -7.65
C LEU A 85 8.98 -18.79 -6.71
N HIS A 86 8.69 -20.09 -6.67
CA HIS A 86 9.25 -21.04 -5.69
C HIS A 86 10.76 -21.30 -5.83
N ASP A 87 11.41 -20.85 -6.89
CA ASP A 87 12.85 -21.08 -7.10
C ASP A 87 13.77 -20.07 -6.40
N GLN A 88 13.26 -19.03 -5.72
CA GLN A 88 14.11 -17.97 -5.14
C GLN A 88 13.87 -17.65 -3.64
N GLY A 89 12.98 -18.39 -2.97
CA GLY A 89 12.61 -18.10 -1.57
C GLY A 89 11.59 -16.96 -1.44
N LEU A 90 10.77 -17.01 -0.38
CA LEU A 90 9.55 -16.21 -0.23
C LEU A 90 9.79 -14.68 -0.35
N GLU A 91 10.92 -14.20 0.15
CA GLU A 91 11.24 -12.77 0.14
C GLU A 91 11.68 -12.27 -1.25
N ALA A 92 12.48 -13.05 -1.98
CA ALA A 92 12.90 -12.72 -3.34
C ALA A 92 11.72 -12.78 -4.32
N ALA A 93 10.87 -13.79 -4.16
CA ALA A 93 9.59 -13.93 -4.85
C ALA A 93 8.69 -12.69 -4.65
N ALA A 94 8.45 -12.31 -3.40
CA ALA A 94 7.62 -11.15 -3.08
C ALA A 94 8.24 -9.83 -3.57
N ARG A 95 9.58 -9.72 -3.62
CA ARG A 95 10.28 -8.58 -4.21
C ARG A 95 10.10 -8.53 -5.74
N ALA A 96 10.22 -9.65 -6.44
CA ALA A 96 10.08 -9.72 -7.89
C ALA A 96 8.63 -9.44 -8.36
N ALA A 97 7.62 -9.87 -7.61
CA ALA A 97 6.21 -9.59 -7.93
C ALA A 97 5.79 -8.13 -7.67
N ARG A 98 6.64 -7.32 -7.01
CA ARG A 98 6.33 -5.95 -6.60
C ARG A 98 6.81 -4.89 -7.61
N TYR A 99 7.75 -5.23 -8.48
CA TYR A 99 8.33 -4.33 -9.50
C TYR A 99 7.89 -4.77 -10.90
#